data_AF-A6HEU0-F1
#
_entry.id   AF-A6HEU0-F1
#
_cell.length_a   1.000
_cell.length_b   1.000
_cell.length_c   1.000
_cell.angle_alpha   90.00
_cell.angle_beta   90.00
_cell.angle_gamma   90.00
#
_symmetry.space_group_name_H-M   'P 1'
#
loop_
_entity.id
_entity.type
_entity.pdbx_description
1 polymer ?
#
loop_
_entity_poly.entity_id
_entity_poly.type
_entity_poly.pdbx_seq_one_letter_code
_entity_poly.pdbx_strand_id
1 'polypeptide(L)'
;MHPATPSRLLLACSLAFMPFSTDFWEITMNELEEKEVDEFSSSGLKCPTCFSMKGRECRPTLKWCSTDKINCVEFSGIVNTGVDNIPIQLMKCITVEQCKDTVTTYMGFSISNKSEICKSAVRNGARIRAPTPIFLILFLKKLLH
;
A
#
# COMPACT_ATOMS: atom_id res chain seq x y z
N MET A 1 -36.38 -54.05 -37.77
CA MET A 1 -36.50 -52.62 -37.39
C MET A 1 -35.64 -52.40 -36.15
N HIS A 2 -34.49 -51.76 -36.31
CA HIS A 2 -33.56 -51.48 -35.21
C HIS A 2 -33.88 -50.11 -34.60
N PRO A 3 -33.98 -49.97 -33.27
CA PRO A 3 -34.21 -48.67 -32.65
C PRO A 3 -32.91 -47.84 -32.64
N ALA A 4 -33.10 -46.54 -32.86
CA ALA A 4 -32.05 -45.53 -32.95
C ALA A 4 -31.36 -45.27 -31.60
N THR A 5 -30.03 -45.17 -31.65
CA THR A 5 -29.17 -44.75 -30.54
C THR A 5 -29.31 -43.24 -30.30
N PRO A 6 -29.48 -42.77 -29.05
CA PRO A 6 -29.63 -41.35 -28.77
C PRO A 6 -28.27 -40.63 -28.83
N SER A 7 -28.29 -39.54 -29.58
CA SER A 7 -27.27 -38.49 -29.69
C SER A 7 -26.68 -38.09 -28.34
N ARG A 8 -25.37 -38.32 -28.16
CA ARG A 8 -24.59 -37.74 -27.05
C ARG A 8 -24.15 -36.33 -27.44
N LEU A 9 -25.00 -35.35 -27.14
CA LEU A 9 -24.58 -33.95 -26.99
C LEU A 9 -23.60 -33.87 -25.82
N LEU A 10 -22.30 -33.78 -26.11
CA LEU A 10 -21.29 -33.42 -25.12
C LEU A 10 -21.37 -31.91 -24.88
N LEU A 11 -22.08 -31.56 -23.82
CA LEU A 11 -22.16 -30.24 -23.24
C LEU A 11 -21.04 -30.06 -22.20
N ALA A 12 -20.57 -28.82 -22.10
CA ALA A 12 -19.80 -28.22 -21.00
C ALA A 12 -18.27 -28.47 -21.02
N CYS A 13 -17.42 -27.55 -20.57
CA CYS A 13 -17.63 -26.37 -19.74
C CYS A 13 -16.50 -25.38 -20.04
N SER A 14 -16.83 -24.15 -20.46
CA SER A 14 -15.85 -23.08 -20.59
C SER A 14 -15.41 -22.63 -19.18
N LEU A 15 -14.22 -23.05 -18.76
CA LEU A 15 -13.55 -22.51 -17.57
C LEU A 15 -13.08 -21.08 -17.86
N ALA A 16 -13.99 -20.13 -17.81
CA ALA A 16 -13.70 -18.69 -17.87
C ALA A 16 -14.25 -18.00 -16.62
N PHE A 17 -13.83 -18.48 -15.45
CA PHE A 17 -13.88 -17.71 -14.21
C PHE A 17 -12.58 -17.99 -13.47
N MET A 18 -11.51 -17.29 -13.85
CA MET A 18 -10.45 -17.00 -12.91
C MET A 18 -11.04 -15.97 -11.96
N PRO A 19 -11.33 -16.30 -10.69
CA PRO A 19 -11.61 -15.25 -9.74
C PRO A 19 -10.35 -14.41 -9.69
N PHE A 20 -10.49 -13.08 -9.87
CA PHE A 20 -9.44 -12.18 -9.42
C PHE A 20 -9.24 -12.52 -7.94
N SER A 21 -8.15 -13.22 -7.62
CA SER A 21 -7.78 -13.55 -6.25
C SER A 21 -7.57 -12.22 -5.55
N THR A 22 -8.61 -11.76 -4.86
CA THR A 22 -8.49 -10.69 -3.90
C THR A 22 -7.78 -11.33 -2.74
N ASP A 23 -6.46 -11.17 -2.72
CA ASP A 23 -5.65 -11.69 -1.64
C ASP A 23 -6.07 -10.97 -0.35
N PHE A 24 -6.26 -11.77 0.70
CA PHE A 24 -6.69 -11.28 2.00
C PHE A 24 -5.46 -10.86 2.79
N TRP A 25 -5.48 -9.63 3.32
CA TRP A 25 -4.43 -9.15 4.19
C TRP A 25 -4.88 -9.20 5.66
N GLU A 26 -4.09 -9.89 6.47
CA GLU A 26 -4.19 -9.90 7.93
C GLU A 26 -3.15 -8.99 8.55
N ILE A 27 -3.59 -8.03 9.37
CA ILE A 27 -2.69 -7.20 10.15
C ILE A 27 -2.18 -8.00 11.37
N THR A 28 -0.88 -8.25 11.40
CA THR A 28 -0.22 -9.04 12.48
C THR A 28 0.69 -8.18 13.35
N MET A 29 1.01 -8.63 14.57
CA MET A 29 1.92 -7.88 15.47
C MET A 29 3.30 -7.60 14.86
N ASN A 30 3.83 -8.54 14.06
CA ASN A 30 5.11 -8.35 13.38
C ASN A 30 5.07 -7.17 12.40
N GLU A 31 3.91 -6.89 11.80
CA GLU A 31 3.74 -5.75 10.90
C GLU A 31 3.62 -4.41 11.64
N LEU A 32 3.24 -4.44 12.92
CA LEU A 32 3.19 -3.26 13.79
C LEU A 32 4.57 -2.96 14.40
N GLU A 33 5.31 -3.99 14.75
CA GLU A 33 6.64 -3.92 15.37
C GLU A 33 7.77 -3.85 14.34
N GLU A 34 7.44 -3.59 13.08
CA GLU A 34 8.41 -3.53 12.01
C GLU A 34 9.54 -2.56 12.35
N LYS A 35 10.78 -3.05 12.24
CA LYS A 35 11.99 -2.34 12.65
C LYS A 35 12.09 -1.00 11.92
N GLU A 36 12.40 0.06 12.67
CA GLU A 36 12.68 1.36 12.06
C GLU A 36 13.91 1.29 11.16
N VAL A 37 13.77 1.85 9.97
CA VAL A 37 14.82 1.91 8.95
C VAL A 37 15.37 3.34 8.92
N ASP A 38 16.69 3.48 8.74
CA ASP A 38 17.33 4.78 8.59
C ASP A 38 17.36 5.23 7.13
N GLU A 39 17.79 6.48 6.88
CA GLU A 39 17.85 7.05 5.54
C GLU A 39 18.68 6.21 4.56
N PHE A 40 19.81 5.66 5.01
CA PHE A 40 20.79 4.96 4.18
C PHE A 40 20.38 3.53 3.86
N SER A 41 19.53 2.93 4.70
CA SER A 41 18.96 1.59 4.52
C SER A 41 17.53 1.60 3.98
N SER A 42 17.00 2.78 3.62
CA SER A 42 15.64 2.97 3.11
C SER A 42 15.56 2.99 1.58
N SER A 43 14.33 2.99 1.06
CA SER A 43 14.02 3.31 -0.34
C SER A 43 14.19 4.80 -0.70
N GLY A 44 14.58 5.65 0.26
CA GLY A 44 14.57 7.11 0.11
C GLY A 44 13.16 7.73 0.14
N LEU A 45 12.15 6.94 0.51
CA LEU A 45 10.75 7.33 0.60
C LEU A 45 10.30 7.37 2.06
N LYS A 46 9.29 8.20 2.34
CA LYS A 46 8.66 8.33 3.66
C LYS A 46 7.15 8.24 3.59
N CYS A 47 6.57 7.71 4.67
CA CYS A 47 5.13 7.68 4.92
C CYS A 47 4.80 8.22 6.31
N PRO A 48 3.62 8.86 6.47
CA PRO A 48 2.99 9.00 7.77
C PRO A 48 2.87 7.62 8.42
N THR A 49 3.36 7.48 9.65
CA THR A 49 3.32 6.24 10.41
C THR A 49 2.74 6.49 11.79
N CYS A 50 1.71 5.74 12.14
CA CYS A 50 1.15 5.67 13.48
C CYS A 50 0.30 4.39 13.62
N PHE A 51 0.12 3.94 14.85
CA PHE A 51 -0.81 2.88 15.17
C PHE A 51 -1.58 3.27 16.43
N SER A 52 -2.89 3.06 16.43
CA SER A 52 -3.73 3.30 17.60
C SER A 52 -4.84 2.27 17.70
N MET A 53 -5.22 1.98 18.94
CA MET A 53 -6.37 1.14 19.29
C MET A 53 -7.15 1.80 20.42
N LYS A 54 -8.41 1.37 20.57
CA LYS A 54 -9.31 1.81 21.67
C LYS A 54 -9.51 3.32 21.70
N GLY A 55 -9.55 3.96 20.53
CA GLY A 55 -9.87 5.37 20.38
C GLY A 55 -8.76 6.33 20.82
N ARG A 56 -7.53 5.83 21.01
CA ARG A 56 -6.35 6.70 21.16
C ARG A 56 -6.13 7.46 19.85
N GLU A 57 -5.72 8.72 19.95
CA GLU A 57 -5.41 9.53 18.78
C GLU A 57 -4.16 8.98 18.06
N CYS A 58 -4.27 8.67 16.77
CA CYS A 58 -3.13 8.32 15.92
C CYS A 58 -2.45 9.62 15.49
N ARG A 59 -1.30 9.93 16.11
CA ARG A 59 -0.48 11.10 15.75
C ARG A 59 0.59 10.67 14.75
N PRO A 60 0.42 10.93 13.43
CA PRO A 60 1.35 10.44 12.42
C PRO A 60 2.71 11.11 12.53
N THR A 61 3.75 10.29 12.40
CA THR A 61 5.14 10.73 12.26
C THR A 61 5.69 10.28 10.91
N LEU A 62 6.49 11.10 10.24
CA LEU A 62 7.08 10.69 8.96
C LEU A 62 8.26 9.74 9.20
N LYS A 63 8.11 8.47 8.80
CA LYS A 63 9.16 7.46 8.90
C LYS A 63 9.63 6.99 7.53
N TRP A 64 10.87 6.54 7.47
CA TRP A 64 11.48 5.97 6.26
C TRP A 64 10.87 4.61 5.94
N CYS A 65 10.69 4.34 4.66
CA CYS A 65 10.19 3.07 4.17
C CYS A 65 11.33 2.12 3.78
N SER A 66 11.16 0.83 4.05
CA SER A 66 12.02 -0.24 3.54
C SER A 66 12.09 -0.24 2.00
N THR A 67 13.12 -0.86 1.44
CA THR A 67 13.47 -0.81 0.01
C THR A 67 12.31 -1.17 -0.94
N ASP A 68 11.47 -2.12 -0.56
CA ASP A 68 10.35 -2.68 -1.30
C ASP A 68 9.01 -1.98 -1.04
N LYS A 69 8.95 -1.09 -0.04
CA LYS A 69 7.72 -0.44 0.43
C LYS A 69 7.59 0.96 -0.13
N ILE A 70 7.03 1.07 -1.32
CA ILE A 70 6.94 2.33 -2.07
C ILE A 70 5.59 3.06 -1.95
N ASN A 71 4.65 2.48 -1.20
CA ASN A 71 3.33 3.08 -0.94
C ASN A 71 3.10 3.30 0.56
N CYS A 72 2.20 4.23 0.86
CA CYS A 72 1.65 4.47 2.18
C CYS A 72 0.21 3.98 2.21
N VAL A 73 -0.16 3.29 3.29
CA VAL A 73 -1.56 3.00 3.61
C VAL A 73 -2.01 3.88 4.77
N GLU A 74 -3.20 4.44 4.66
CA GLU A 74 -3.98 5.02 5.75
C GLU A 74 -5.21 4.13 5.95
N PHE A 75 -5.20 3.36 7.03
CA PHE A 75 -6.23 2.39 7.36
C PHE A 75 -6.94 2.77 8.66
N SER A 76 -8.26 2.59 8.69
CA SER A 76 -9.06 2.63 9.91
C SER A 76 -10.20 1.61 9.83
N GLY A 77 -10.63 1.11 10.99
CA GLY A 77 -11.72 0.15 11.07
C GLY A 77 -12.11 -0.18 12.50
N ILE A 78 -13.05 -1.10 12.65
CA ILE A 78 -13.55 -1.59 13.93
C ILE A 78 -13.28 -3.08 14.04
N VAL A 79 -12.39 -3.46 14.96
CA VAL A 79 -12.09 -4.86 15.28
C VAL A 79 -13.21 -5.43 16.15
N ASN A 80 -13.83 -6.51 15.69
CA ASN A 80 -14.87 -7.21 16.43
C ASN A 80 -14.24 -8.34 17.24
N THR A 81 -14.15 -8.18 18.56
CA THR A 81 -13.59 -9.21 19.44
C THR A 81 -14.62 -10.23 19.95
N GLY A 82 -15.90 -10.00 19.62
CA GLY A 82 -17.04 -10.77 20.14
C GLY A 82 -17.55 -10.27 21.51
N VAL A 83 -16.68 -9.63 22.29
CA VAL A 83 -17.03 -9.00 23.58
C VAL A 83 -17.20 -7.49 23.41
N ASP A 84 -16.21 -6.86 22.77
CA ASP A 84 -16.17 -5.43 22.51
C ASP A 84 -15.79 -5.13 21.05
N ASN A 85 -16.20 -3.95 20.59
CA ASN A 85 -15.81 -3.39 19.31
C ASN A 85 -14.72 -2.34 19.53
N ILE A 86 -13.55 -2.56 18.95
CA ILE A 86 -12.37 -1.74 19.19
C ILE A 86 -12.01 -0.98 17.92
N PRO A 87 -12.09 0.37 17.90
CA PRO A 87 -11.62 1.13 16.76
C PRO A 87 -10.09 1.03 16.68
N ILE A 88 -9.60 0.86 15.46
CA ILE A 88 -8.18 0.80 15.12
C ILE A 88 -7.85 1.79 14.01
N GLN A 89 -6.65 2.34 14.06
CA GLN A 89 -6.08 3.16 12.99
C GLN A 89 -4.63 2.78 12.78
N LEU A 90 -4.23 2.63 11.53
CA LEU A 90 -2.89 2.22 11.12
C LEU A 90 -2.46 3.09 9.93
N MET A 91 -1.29 3.68 10.04
CA MET A 91 -0.59 4.30 8.92
C MET A 91 0.81 3.69 8.85
N LYS A 92 1.23 3.22 7.67
CA LYS A 92 2.57 2.63 7.48
C LYS A 92 2.96 2.59 6.01
N CYS A 93 4.25 2.28 5.78
CA CYS A 93 4.73 1.88 4.46
C CYS A 93 4.27 0.45 4.13
N ILE A 94 3.86 0.22 2.88
CA ILE A 94 3.43 -1.08 2.35
C ILE A 94 3.97 -1.29 0.93
N THR A 95 3.91 -2.54 0.45
CA THR A 95 4.26 -2.86 -0.95
C THR A 95 3.13 -2.48 -1.92
N VAL A 96 3.35 -2.69 -3.22
CA VAL A 96 2.32 -2.45 -4.26
C VAL A 96 1.23 -3.52 -4.22
N GLU A 97 1.59 -4.73 -3.83
CA GLU A 97 0.71 -5.88 -3.72
C GLU A 97 -0.26 -5.68 -2.56
N GLN A 98 0.26 -5.34 -1.37
CA GLN A 98 -0.56 -5.06 -0.18
C GLN A 98 -1.59 -3.93 -0.39
N CYS A 99 -1.33 -3.01 -1.31
CA CYS A 99 -2.23 -1.92 -1.66
C CYS A 99 -3.46 -2.39 -2.49
N LYS A 100 -3.34 -3.54 -3.15
CA LYS A 100 -4.43 -4.21 -3.88
C LYS A 100 -5.21 -5.16 -2.99
N ASP A 101 -4.52 -5.71 -1.99
CA ASP A 101 -5.09 -6.60 -1.01
C ASP A 101 -6.11 -5.86 -0.17
N THR A 102 -7.03 -6.61 0.41
CA THR A 102 -8.06 -6.05 1.27
C THR A 102 -7.81 -6.48 2.69
N VAL A 103 -7.66 -5.51 3.59
CA VAL A 103 -7.61 -5.80 5.03
C VAL A 103 -8.94 -6.40 5.48
N THR A 104 -8.88 -7.59 6.06
CA THR A 104 -10.07 -8.30 6.58
C THR A 104 -9.96 -8.65 8.05
N THR A 105 -8.75 -8.87 8.54
CA THR A 105 -8.51 -9.33 9.91
C THR A 105 -7.37 -8.60 10.60
N TYR A 106 -7.45 -8.53 11.92
CA TYR A 106 -6.40 -8.07 12.82
C TYR A 106 -6.22 -9.13 13.91
N MET A 107 -5.05 -9.77 13.95
CA MET A 107 -4.76 -10.88 14.90
C MET A 107 -5.89 -11.93 14.96
N GLY A 108 -6.40 -12.37 13.82
CA GLY A 108 -7.51 -13.32 13.71
C GLY A 108 -8.91 -12.76 14.00
N PHE A 109 -9.05 -11.51 14.45
CA PHE A 109 -10.35 -10.87 14.65
C PHE A 109 -10.83 -10.18 13.38
N SER A 110 -12.13 -10.25 13.11
CA SER A 110 -12.71 -9.61 11.92
C SER A 110 -12.74 -8.09 12.07
N ILE A 111 -12.57 -7.38 10.96
CA ILE A 111 -12.66 -5.92 10.90
C ILE A 111 -13.90 -5.50 10.11
N SER A 112 -14.65 -4.56 10.66
CA SER A 112 -15.82 -3.94 10.04
C SER A 112 -15.64 -2.42 9.88
N ASN A 113 -16.53 -1.77 9.12
CA ASN A 113 -16.52 -0.31 8.88
C ASN A 113 -15.14 0.23 8.52
N LYS A 114 -14.53 -0.40 7.51
CA LYS A 114 -13.17 -0.10 7.09
C LYS A 114 -13.11 1.10 6.16
N SER A 115 -12.08 1.90 6.33
CA SER A 115 -11.64 2.90 5.37
C SER A 115 -10.16 2.68 5.12
N GLU A 116 -9.79 2.49 3.86
CA GLU A 116 -8.45 2.23 3.42
C GLU A 116 -8.11 3.16 2.26
N ILE A 117 -7.01 3.89 2.41
CA ILE A 117 -6.52 4.79 1.37
C ILE A 117 -5.05 4.45 1.14
N CYS A 118 -4.73 4.05 -0.08
CA CYS A 118 -3.36 3.80 -0.51
C CYS A 118 -2.86 4.98 -1.37
N LYS A 119 -1.66 5.48 -1.07
CA LYS A 119 -1.02 6.60 -1.76
C LYS A 119 0.44 6.28 -2.03
N SER A 120 1.04 6.87 -3.06
CA SER A 120 2.49 6.75 -3.26
C SER A 120 3.26 7.42 -2.13
N ALA A 121 4.36 6.78 -1.70
CA ALA A 121 5.21 7.34 -0.67
C ALA A 121 5.97 8.58 -1.16
N VAL A 122 6.28 9.48 -0.24
CA VAL A 122 6.87 10.77 -0.58
C VAL A 122 8.38 10.64 -0.56
N ARG A 123 9.05 11.04 -1.63
CA ARG A 123 10.52 11.15 -1.62
C ARG A 123 10.93 12.22 -0.63
N ASN A 124 11.70 11.84 0.39
CA ASN A 124 12.26 12.79 1.33
C ASN A 124 13.57 13.33 0.76
N GLY A 125 13.43 14.25 -0.16
CA GLY A 125 14.49 15.18 -0.53
C GLY A 125 13.82 16.53 -0.64
N ALA A 126 14.41 17.57 -0.05
CA ALA A 126 14.22 18.90 -0.59
C ALA A 126 14.36 18.72 -2.10
N ARG A 127 13.33 19.09 -2.88
CA ARG A 127 13.49 19.10 -4.34
C ARG A 127 14.80 19.84 -4.54
N ILE A 128 15.84 19.15 -5.01
CA ILE A 128 16.97 19.83 -5.61
C ILE A 128 16.30 20.44 -6.83
N ARG A 129 15.76 21.65 -6.64
CA ARG A 129 15.29 22.50 -7.70
C ARG A 129 16.51 22.54 -8.58
N ALA A 130 16.43 21.85 -9.73
CA ALA A 130 17.51 21.86 -10.68
C ALA A 130 17.94 23.32 -10.79
N PRO A 131 19.21 23.66 -10.49
CA PRO A 131 19.63 25.04 -10.48
C PRO A 131 19.16 25.62 -11.80
N THR A 132 18.33 26.66 -11.72
CA THR A 132 17.86 27.39 -12.91
C THR A 132 19.08 27.58 -13.79
N PRO A 133 19.06 27.14 -15.07
CA PRO A 133 20.25 27.18 -15.91
C PRO A 133 20.63 28.66 -16.03
N ILE A 134 21.67 29.06 -15.30
CA ILE A 134 22.27 30.37 -15.43
C ILE A 134 22.96 30.31 -16.79
N PHE A 135 22.31 30.90 -17.80
CA PHE A 135 22.95 31.15 -19.09
C PHE A 135 24.24 31.94 -18.82
N LEU A 136 25.37 31.24 -18.89
CA LEU A 136 26.70 31.85 -18.92
C LEU A 136 26.82 32.63 -20.23
N ILE A 137 26.34 33.88 -20.24
CA ILE A 137 26.76 34.88 -21.23
C ILE A 137 28.16 35.36 -20.79
N LEU A 138 29.15 34.46 -20.88
CA LEU A 138 30.54 34.80 -20.73
C LEU A 138 31.01 35.47 -22.02
N PHE A 139 31.17 36.80 -21.94
CA PHE A 139 32.16 37.61 -22.66
C PHE A 139 32.34 37.38 -24.17
N LEU A 140 31.41 37.89 -24.98
CA LEU A 140 31.66 38.23 -26.39
C LEU A 140 31.87 39.74 -26.63
N LYS A 141 32.17 40.51 -25.57
CA LYS A 141 32.34 41.97 -25.68
C LYS A 141 33.79 42.45 -25.67
N LYS A 142 34.77 41.56 -25.86
CA LYS A 142 36.20 41.90 -25.81
C LYS A 142 37.06 41.35 -26.96
N LEU A 143 36.45 40.98 -28.09
CA LEU A 143 37.15 40.58 -29.33
C LEU A 143 36.91 41.55 -30.51
N LEU A 144 36.39 42.74 -30.23
CA LEU A 144 36.19 43.81 -31.20
C LEU A 144 36.75 45.12 -30.63
N HIS A 145 38.06 45.19 -30.47
CA HIS A 145 38.87 46.41 -30.56
C HIS A 145 40.30 46.02 -30.91
#